data_AF-A0A6V8LCR9-F1
#
_entry.id   AF-A0A6V8LCR9-F1
#
_cell.length_a   1.000
_cell.length_b   1.000
_cell.length_c   1.000
_cell.angle_alpha   90.00
_cell.angle_beta   90.00
_cell.angle_gamma   90.00
#
_symmetry.space_group_name_H-M   'P 1'
#
loop_
_entity.id
_entity.type
_entity.pdbx_description
1 polymer ?
#
loop_
_entity_poly.entity_id
_entity_poly.type
_entity_poly.pdbx_seq_one_letter_code
_entity_poly.pdbx_strand_id
1 'polypeptide(L)'
;MGALVGRGVVAQAGGVRDVVRHPVLVGGVDHAAAAGTAVGWLPAVLLGAGSVVEIIAVTMQRWRGEASHFNYGSSFDEAVWSTMGNVVLLVALALTVFLVWSLVRFEGSPAARIAVVVGLLAMEVSGYIGFGMADKGEKAVEATGQVPETVKFGAEGSAKLAHAVGMHGLQLLGLLAIGLAIGSVARRTQIKIMVLAAAGYAAVFGGVAATAYAGRAWTSPTAAMAALIAAGALAVMVAAAATVTRLSPARADVVK
;
A
#
# COMPACT_ATOMS: atom_id res chain seq x y z
N MET A 1 7.48 -78.19 -7.92
CA MET A 1 8.31 -78.00 -9.12
C MET A 1 7.56 -78.57 -10.31
N GLY A 2 7.37 -77.77 -11.37
CA GLY A 2 6.60 -78.08 -12.60
C GLY A 2 5.74 -76.87 -13.01
N ALA A 3 6.29 -75.90 -13.74
CA ALA A 3 6.23 -75.74 -15.21
C ALA A 3 4.85 -75.21 -15.68
N LEU A 4 4.70 -73.91 -16.02
CA LEU A 4 4.98 -73.22 -17.30
C LEU A 4 3.75 -73.14 -18.22
N VAL A 5 3.64 -72.00 -18.94
CA VAL A 5 2.78 -71.70 -20.12
C VAL A 5 1.32 -71.32 -19.80
N GLY A 6 0.68 -70.29 -20.38
CA GLY A 6 1.04 -69.39 -21.46
C GLY A 6 -0.03 -68.30 -21.66
N ARG A 7 0.31 -67.35 -22.55
CA ARG A 7 -0.47 -66.16 -22.95
C ARG A 7 -1.79 -66.51 -23.63
N GLY A 8 -2.81 -65.67 -23.44
CA GLY A 8 -4.00 -65.57 -24.28
C GLY A 8 -4.62 -64.18 -24.17
N VAL A 9 -4.63 -63.45 -25.29
CA VAL A 9 -5.10 -62.07 -25.46
C VAL A 9 -6.55 -62.10 -25.95
N VAL A 10 -7.28 -61.01 -25.68
CA VAL A 10 -8.55 -60.56 -26.31
C VAL A 10 -9.85 -61.05 -25.66
N ALA A 11 -10.57 -60.15 -24.98
CA ALA A 11 -11.80 -59.54 -25.51
C ALA A 11 -12.51 -58.67 -24.45
N GLN A 12 -12.62 -57.39 -24.76
CA GLN A 12 -13.60 -56.46 -24.20
C GLN A 12 -15.02 -56.99 -24.37
N ALA A 13 -15.90 -56.78 -23.38
CA ALA A 13 -17.04 -55.87 -23.51
C ALA A 13 -18.06 -56.07 -22.37
N GLY A 14 -18.49 -54.95 -21.80
CA GLY A 14 -19.86 -54.80 -21.30
C GLY A 14 -20.01 -54.81 -19.78
N GLY A 15 -20.42 -53.66 -19.22
CA GLY A 15 -21.09 -53.66 -17.92
C GLY A 15 -20.81 -52.45 -17.04
N VAL A 16 -21.18 -51.26 -17.51
CA VAL A 16 -21.44 -50.12 -16.62
C VAL A 16 -22.49 -50.54 -15.59
N ARG A 17 -22.11 -50.57 -14.31
CA ARG A 17 -22.91 -50.33 -13.08
C ARG A 17 -22.34 -51.15 -11.92
N ASP A 18 -21.66 -50.47 -11.00
CA ASP A 18 -22.06 -50.45 -9.59
C ASP A 18 -21.06 -49.61 -8.78
N VAL A 19 -21.33 -48.31 -8.83
CA VAL A 19 -20.93 -47.34 -7.82
C VAL A 19 -21.78 -47.64 -6.59
N VAL A 20 -21.14 -47.93 -5.46
CA VAL A 20 -21.55 -47.69 -4.05
C VAL A 20 -20.97 -48.82 -3.20
N ARG A 21 -19.86 -48.54 -2.51
CA ARG A 21 -19.58 -48.89 -1.10
C ARG A 21 -18.12 -48.61 -0.74
N HIS A 22 -17.81 -47.34 -0.46
CA HIS A 22 -16.80 -47.00 0.54
C HIS A 22 -17.28 -45.72 1.25
N PRO A 23 -17.51 -45.73 2.58
CA PRO A 23 -17.73 -44.50 3.31
C PRO A 23 -16.40 -43.74 3.32
N VAL A 24 -16.33 -42.68 2.51
CA VAL A 24 -15.30 -41.65 2.66
C VAL A 24 -15.55 -41.04 4.03
N LEU A 25 -14.60 -41.25 4.94
CA LEU A 25 -14.50 -40.50 6.19
C LEU A 25 -14.60 -39.02 5.83
N VAL A 26 -15.70 -38.41 6.24
CA VAL A 26 -15.85 -36.95 6.30
C VAL A 26 -14.77 -36.49 7.25
N GLY A 27 -13.62 -36.12 6.69
CA GLY A 27 -12.57 -35.42 7.40
C GLY A 27 -13.22 -34.20 8.03
N GLY A 28 -13.11 -34.14 9.36
CA GLY A 28 -13.60 -33.02 10.14
C GLY A 28 -13.14 -31.72 9.50
N VAL A 29 -14.07 -30.80 9.32
CA VAL A 29 -13.72 -29.41 9.18
C VAL A 29 -13.07 -29.07 10.51
N ASP A 30 -11.74 -29.08 10.54
CA ASP A 30 -11.00 -28.63 11.70
C ASP A 30 -11.38 -27.17 11.91
N HIS A 31 -12.35 -26.93 12.80
CA HIS A 31 -12.74 -25.60 13.27
C HIS A 31 -11.56 -24.87 13.95
N ALA A 32 -10.40 -25.52 14.06
CA ALA A 32 -9.12 -24.93 14.45
C ALA A 32 -8.52 -23.97 13.39
N ALA A 33 -8.92 -24.05 12.11
CA ALA A 33 -8.43 -23.12 11.07
C ALA A 33 -9.16 -21.75 11.06
N ALA A 34 -10.30 -21.64 11.75
CA ALA A 34 -11.05 -20.39 11.88
C ALA A 34 -10.40 -19.39 12.87
N ALA A 35 -9.40 -19.86 13.63
CA ALA A 35 -8.59 -19.05 14.52
C ALA A 35 -7.30 -18.54 13.84
N GLY A 36 -7.35 -18.23 12.53
CA GLY A 36 -6.52 -17.17 11.94
C GLY A 36 -6.91 -15.84 12.59
N THR A 37 -6.45 -15.68 13.84
CA THR A 37 -7.09 -14.96 14.93
C THR A 37 -7.59 -13.56 14.59
N ALA A 38 -8.68 -13.12 15.24
CA ALA A 38 -9.16 -11.73 15.19
C ALA A 38 -8.04 -10.66 15.37
N VAL A 39 -6.93 -11.03 16.03
CA VAL A 39 -5.71 -10.23 16.19
C VAL A 39 -4.99 -9.93 14.87
N GLY A 40 -4.99 -10.86 13.91
CA GLY A 40 -4.39 -10.65 12.58
C GLY A 40 -5.15 -9.62 11.74
N TRP A 41 -6.46 -9.52 11.93
CA TRP A 41 -7.33 -8.56 11.25
C TRP A 41 -7.34 -7.18 11.89
N LEU A 42 -6.96 -7.07 13.17
CA LEU A 42 -7.05 -5.82 13.91
C LEU A 42 -6.30 -4.66 13.22
N PRO A 43 -5.03 -4.78 12.79
CA PRO A 43 -4.36 -3.70 12.07
C PRO A 43 -5.07 -3.32 10.76
N ALA A 44 -5.65 -4.29 10.05
CA ALA A 44 -6.40 -4.04 8.82
C ALA A 44 -7.68 -3.25 9.10
N VAL A 45 -8.41 -3.60 10.16
CA VAL A 45 -9.61 -2.88 10.59
C VAL A 45 -9.26 -1.47 11.05
N LEU A 46 -8.22 -1.30 11.87
CA LEU A 46 -7.77 0.02 12.31
C LEU A 46 -7.39 0.92 11.13
N LEU A 47 -6.61 0.40 10.19
CA LEU A 47 -6.25 1.12 8.97
C LEU A 47 -7.48 1.47 8.13
N GLY A 48 -8.32 0.49 7.81
CA GLY A 48 -9.45 0.65 6.91
C GLY A 48 -10.57 1.51 7.51
N ALA A 49 -11.06 1.15 8.69
CA ALA A 49 -12.12 1.90 9.37
C ALA A 49 -11.64 3.28 9.81
N GLY A 50 -10.40 3.39 10.32
CA GLY A 50 -9.82 4.68 10.68
C GLY A 50 -9.74 5.63 9.48
N SER A 51 -9.26 5.15 8.34
CA SER A 51 -9.21 5.96 7.11
C SER A 51 -10.61 6.42 6.65
N VAL A 52 -11.63 5.58 6.79
CA VAL A 52 -13.02 5.95 6.49
C VAL A 52 -13.52 7.03 7.44
N VAL A 53 -13.25 6.89 8.74
CA VAL A 53 -13.62 7.90 9.75
C VAL A 53 -12.97 9.24 9.44
N GLU A 54 -11.67 9.27 9.12
CA GLU A 54 -10.95 10.49 8.71
C GLU A 54 -11.61 11.18 7.52
N ILE A 55 -11.87 10.42 6.44
CA ILE A 55 -12.47 10.98 5.23
C ILE A 55 -13.87 11.54 5.53
N ILE A 56 -14.68 10.83 6.31
CA ILE A 56 -16.02 11.29 6.70
C ILE A 56 -15.91 12.57 7.53
N ALA A 57 -15.04 12.60 8.55
CA ALA A 57 -14.86 13.75 9.43
C ALA A 57 -14.43 15.00 8.65
N VAL A 58 -13.40 14.90 7.82
CA VAL A 58 -12.92 16.03 7.00
C VAL A 58 -13.97 16.47 5.98
N THR A 59 -14.64 15.52 5.31
CA THR A 59 -15.67 15.85 4.30
C THR A 59 -16.87 16.53 4.94
N MET A 60 -17.31 16.04 6.09
CA MET A 60 -18.41 16.61 6.85
C MET A 60 -18.08 18.04 7.30
N GLN A 61 -16.89 18.27 7.87
CA GLN A 61 -16.46 19.62 8.26
C GLN A 61 -16.41 20.56 7.05
N ARG A 62 -15.93 20.08 5.91
CA ARG A 62 -15.92 20.86 4.68
C ARG A 62 -17.33 21.24 4.21
N TRP A 63 -18.30 20.34 4.32
CA TRP A 63 -19.71 20.62 4.00
C TRP A 63 -20.35 21.63 4.95
N ARG A 64 -19.93 21.65 6.22
CA ARG A 64 -20.34 22.65 7.20
C ARG A 64 -19.70 24.03 6.97
N GLY A 65 -18.72 24.13 6.08
CA GLY A 65 -17.93 25.35 5.89
C GLY A 65 -16.90 25.58 7.00
N GLU A 66 -16.64 24.57 7.80
CA GLU A 66 -15.79 24.63 8.98
C GLU A 66 -14.41 24.03 8.72
N ALA A 67 -13.42 24.46 9.50
CA ALA A 67 -12.11 23.83 9.51
C ALA A 67 -12.19 22.44 10.14
N SER A 68 -11.51 21.46 9.54
CA SER A 68 -11.43 20.10 10.10
C SER A 68 -10.28 19.90 11.08
N HIS A 69 -9.24 20.74 11.00
CA HIS A 69 -8.06 20.66 11.85
C HIS A 69 -7.97 21.89 12.73
N PHE A 70 -7.55 21.69 13.99
CA PHE A 70 -7.34 22.75 14.97
C PHE A 70 -8.60 23.58 15.30
N ASN A 71 -9.79 23.04 15.02
CA ASN A 71 -11.04 23.78 15.16
C ASN A 71 -11.62 23.58 16.57
N TYR A 72 -11.51 24.62 17.39
CA TYR A 72 -12.03 24.69 18.75
C TYR A 72 -13.26 25.61 18.88
N GLY A 73 -13.93 25.91 17.75
CA GLY A 73 -15.04 26.87 17.71
C GLY A 73 -16.32 26.40 18.43
N SER A 74 -16.49 25.09 18.57
CA SER A 74 -17.58 24.48 19.35
C SER A 74 -17.15 23.14 19.94
N SER A 75 -17.92 22.61 20.91
CA SER A 75 -17.67 21.29 21.49
C SER A 75 -17.75 20.16 20.46
N PHE A 76 -18.57 20.32 19.41
CA PHE A 76 -18.65 19.36 18.32
C PHE A 76 -17.40 19.41 17.43
N ASP A 77 -16.92 20.60 17.09
CA ASP A 77 -15.72 20.78 16.26
C ASP A 77 -14.47 20.25 16.94
N GLU A 78 -14.34 20.54 18.24
CA GLU A 78 -13.28 20.01 19.08
C GLU A 78 -13.33 18.48 19.15
N ALA A 79 -14.52 17.89 19.33
CA ALA A 79 -14.68 16.44 19.34
C ALA A 79 -14.28 15.80 18.00
N VAL A 80 -14.59 16.44 16.88
CA VAL A 80 -14.18 15.98 15.54
C VAL A 80 -12.66 16.04 15.41
N TRP A 81 -12.05 17.16 15.79
CA TRP A 81 -10.60 17.33 15.73
C TRP A 81 -9.87 16.29 16.60
N SER A 82 -10.30 16.12 17.84
CA SER A 82 -9.75 15.14 18.79
C SER A 82 -9.95 13.70 18.30
N THR A 83 -11.12 13.39 17.73
CA THR A 83 -11.38 12.06 17.15
C THR A 83 -10.40 11.77 16.02
N MET A 84 -10.20 12.73 15.11
CA MET A 84 -9.28 12.55 13.99
C MET A 84 -7.84 12.31 14.47
N GLY A 85 -7.36 13.13 15.41
CA GLY A 85 -6.04 12.97 16.01
C GLY A 85 -5.82 11.56 16.58
N ASN A 86 -6.79 11.05 17.35
CA ASN A 86 -6.73 9.71 17.93
C ASN A 86 -6.78 8.60 16.86
N VAL A 87 -7.63 8.74 15.85
CA VAL A 87 -7.77 7.75 14.77
C VAL A 87 -6.48 7.67 13.95
N VAL A 88 -5.87 8.81 13.60
CA VAL A 88 -4.60 8.84 12.86
C VAL A 88 -3.47 8.15 13.64
N LEU A 89 -3.42 8.31 14.96
CA LEU A 89 -2.44 7.60 15.80
C LEU A 89 -2.61 6.08 15.73
N LEU A 90 -3.86 5.59 15.77
CA LEU A 90 -4.15 4.16 15.64
C LEU A 90 -3.83 3.63 14.24
N VAL A 91 -4.11 4.42 13.20
CA VAL A 91 -3.74 4.10 11.81
C VAL A 91 -2.22 4.00 11.67
N ALA A 92 -1.46 4.96 12.24
CA ALA A 92 0.00 4.93 12.22
C ALA A 92 0.54 3.66 12.92
N LEU A 93 0.01 3.31 14.09
CA LEU A 93 0.40 2.07 14.77
C LEU A 93 0.10 0.82 13.93
N ALA A 94 -1.06 0.78 13.27
CA ALA A 94 -1.41 -0.33 12.39
C ALA A 94 -0.44 -0.46 11.20
N LEU A 95 -0.04 0.66 10.59
CA LEU A 95 0.98 0.70 9.54
C LEU A 95 2.33 0.19 10.04
N THR A 96 2.72 0.54 11.27
CA THR A 96 3.97 0.08 11.87
C THR A 96 3.95 -1.44 12.07
N VAL A 97 2.82 -1.98 12.53
CA VAL A 97 2.64 -3.43 12.66
C VAL A 97 2.76 -4.11 11.29
N PHE A 98 2.11 -3.58 10.25
CA PHE A 98 2.23 -4.10 8.89
C PHE A 98 3.66 -4.03 8.35
N LEU A 99 4.37 -2.93 8.63
CA LEU A 99 5.76 -2.77 8.21
C LEU A 99 6.62 -3.85 8.86
N VAL A 100 6.53 -4.03 10.18
CA VAL A 100 7.27 -5.07 10.90
C VAL A 100 6.92 -6.46 10.35
N TRP A 101 5.64 -6.79 10.16
CA TRP A 101 5.22 -8.07 9.59
C TRP A 101 5.79 -8.30 8.18
N SER A 102 5.82 -7.28 7.34
CA SER A 102 6.42 -7.34 5.99
C SER A 102 7.95 -7.54 6.01
N LEU A 103 8.60 -7.23 7.13
CA LEU A 103 10.03 -7.46 7.35
C LEU A 103 10.32 -8.85 7.91
N VAL A 104 9.41 -9.45 8.70
CA VAL A 104 9.69 -10.71 9.40
C VAL A 104 8.99 -11.95 8.83
N ARG A 105 7.81 -11.79 8.22
CA ARG A 105 6.92 -12.91 7.84
C ARG A 105 6.22 -12.67 6.50
N PHE A 106 6.88 -11.98 5.56
CA PHE A 106 6.28 -11.66 4.27
C PHE A 106 6.13 -12.89 3.38
N GLU A 107 4.90 -13.15 2.95
CA GLU A 107 4.55 -14.19 1.98
C GLU A 107 4.25 -13.55 0.62
N GLY A 108 5.12 -13.77 -0.36
CA GLY A 108 4.95 -13.22 -1.70
C GLY A 108 6.26 -13.17 -2.50
N SER A 109 6.20 -12.61 -3.71
CA SER A 109 7.40 -12.42 -4.53
C SER A 109 8.34 -11.37 -3.92
N PRO A 110 9.66 -11.42 -4.17
CA PRO A 110 10.57 -10.39 -3.68
C PRO A 110 10.24 -8.99 -4.22
N ALA A 111 9.69 -8.91 -5.44
CA ALA A 111 9.22 -7.64 -6.00
C ALA A 111 8.03 -7.09 -5.20
N ALA A 112 7.05 -7.94 -4.86
CA ALA A 112 5.95 -7.54 -3.98
C ALA A 112 6.44 -7.12 -2.60
N ARG A 113 7.45 -7.81 -2.03
CA ARG A 113 8.04 -7.42 -0.75
C ARG A 113 8.68 -6.04 -0.79
N ILE A 114 9.43 -5.72 -1.84
CA ILE A 114 10.01 -4.38 -2.03
C ILE A 114 8.91 -3.33 -2.10
N ALA A 115 7.86 -3.57 -2.89
CA ALA A 115 6.73 -2.65 -3.03
C ALA A 115 6.06 -2.35 -1.70
N VAL A 116 5.76 -3.39 -0.91
CA VAL A 116 5.11 -3.27 0.39
C VAL A 116 6.01 -2.58 1.40
N VAL A 117 7.26 -3.02 1.55
CA VAL A 117 8.19 -2.44 2.55
C VAL A 117 8.47 -0.98 2.23
N VAL A 118 8.81 -0.64 0.98
CA VAL A 118 9.12 0.74 0.60
C VAL A 118 7.87 1.62 0.67
N GLY A 119 6.71 1.09 0.26
CA GLY A 119 5.43 1.79 0.36
C GLY A 119 5.03 2.11 1.80
N LEU A 120 5.15 1.12 2.71
CA LEU A 120 4.87 1.31 4.13
C LEU A 120 5.88 2.27 4.78
N LEU A 121 7.17 2.18 4.45
CA LEU A 121 8.16 3.16 4.91
C LEU A 121 7.83 4.58 4.43
N ALA A 122 7.38 4.75 3.19
CA ALA A 122 6.96 6.05 2.68
C ALA A 122 5.72 6.58 3.42
N MET A 123 4.76 5.71 3.75
CA MET A 123 3.61 6.06 4.58
C MET A 123 4.01 6.46 6.00
N GLU A 124 4.93 5.75 6.65
CA GLU A 124 5.44 6.09 7.99
C GLU A 124 6.15 7.46 8.01
N VAL A 125 7.04 7.69 7.06
CA VAL A 125 7.70 8.99 6.91
C VAL A 125 6.68 10.09 6.60
N SER A 126 5.66 9.79 5.79
CA SER A 126 4.57 10.72 5.54
C SER A 126 3.76 11.00 6.81
N GLY A 127 3.45 9.99 7.62
CA GLY A 127 2.79 10.15 8.92
C GLY A 127 3.58 11.06 9.86
N TYR A 128 4.91 10.90 9.91
CA TYR A 128 5.79 11.80 10.65
C TYR A 128 5.73 13.25 10.14
N ILE A 129 5.70 13.46 8.82
CA ILE A 129 5.49 14.79 8.24
C ILE A 129 4.12 15.36 8.65
N GLY A 130 3.06 14.53 8.62
CA GLY A 130 1.71 14.89 9.04
C GLY A 130 1.65 15.33 10.51
N PHE A 131 2.28 14.56 11.39
CA PHE A 131 2.44 14.90 12.81
C PHE A 131 3.16 16.25 12.99
N GLY A 132 4.27 16.46 12.27
CA GLY A 132 4.99 17.73 12.31
C GLY A 132 4.17 18.93 11.79
N MET A 133 3.26 18.72 10.83
CA MET A 133 2.31 19.75 10.41
C MET A 133 1.26 20.02 11.49
N ALA A 134 0.75 18.99 12.16
CA ALA A 134 -0.22 19.12 13.22
C ALA A 134 0.36 19.90 14.42
N ASP A 135 1.53 19.51 14.93
CA ASP A 135 2.24 20.21 16.02
C ASP A 135 2.45 21.70 15.71
N LYS A 136 2.86 21.99 14.47
CA LYS A 136 3.11 23.37 14.05
C LYS A 136 1.83 24.18 13.87
N GLY A 137 0.75 23.52 13.45
CA GLY A 137 -0.58 24.12 13.37
C GLY A 137 -1.15 24.45 14.75
N GLU A 138 -1.03 23.55 15.72
CA GLU A 138 -1.44 23.79 17.11
C GLU A 138 -0.71 25.00 17.70
N LYS A 139 0.62 25.06 17.57
CA LYS A 139 1.41 26.23 18.02
C LYS A 139 0.97 27.54 17.36
N ALA A 140 0.52 27.49 16.10
CA ALA A 140 0.00 28.67 15.42
C ALA A 140 -1.35 29.10 16.00
N VAL A 141 -2.25 28.16 16.31
CA VAL A 141 -3.51 28.44 17.00
C VAL A 141 -3.25 28.99 18.40
N GLU A 142 -2.37 28.38 19.18
CA GLU A 142 -1.99 28.87 20.52
C GLU A 142 -1.47 30.32 20.48
N ALA A 143 -0.66 30.66 19.47
CA ALA A 143 -0.07 31.98 19.35
C ALA A 143 -1.03 33.06 18.84
N THR A 144 -2.02 32.69 18.00
CA THR A 144 -2.85 33.67 17.27
C THR A 144 -4.33 33.62 17.62
N GLY A 145 -4.79 32.54 18.27
CA GLY A 145 -6.20 32.24 18.49
C GLY A 145 -6.96 31.89 17.20
N GLN A 146 -6.28 31.69 16.07
CA GLN A 146 -6.90 31.50 14.75
C GLN A 146 -6.43 30.21 14.10
N VAL A 147 -7.35 29.51 13.43
CA VAL A 147 -7.01 28.34 12.61
C VAL A 147 -6.14 28.78 11.43
N PRO A 148 -4.93 28.22 11.26
CA PRO A 148 -4.06 28.61 10.17
C PRO A 148 -4.60 28.12 8.83
N GLU A 149 -4.78 29.02 7.86
CA GLU A 149 -5.14 28.64 6.47
C GLU A 149 -4.09 27.70 5.86
N THR A 150 -2.81 27.96 6.16
CA THR A 150 -1.68 27.14 5.71
C THR A 150 -0.66 26.94 6.83
N VAL A 151 -0.09 25.74 6.90
CA VAL A 151 1.03 25.43 7.79
C VAL A 151 2.32 25.52 6.97
N LYS A 152 3.14 26.53 7.28
CA LYS A 152 4.39 26.79 6.56
C LYS A 152 5.63 26.25 7.30
N PHE A 153 6.62 25.83 6.53
CA PHE A 153 7.99 25.51 6.95
C PHE A 153 8.91 26.53 6.30
N GLY A 154 9.73 27.23 7.09
CA GLY A 154 10.50 28.38 6.59
C GLY A 154 9.60 29.48 6.02
N ALA A 155 10.06 30.14 4.94
CA ALA A 155 9.36 31.26 4.33
C ALA A 155 8.09 30.85 3.57
N GLU A 156 8.20 29.86 2.67
CA GLU A 156 7.12 29.47 1.75
C GLU A 156 6.92 27.96 1.62
N GLY A 157 7.61 27.17 2.44
CA GLY A 157 7.55 25.70 2.37
C GLY A 157 6.21 25.17 2.84
N SER A 158 5.55 24.34 2.04
CA SER A 158 4.35 23.60 2.46
C SER A 158 4.63 22.12 2.39
N ALA A 159 4.61 21.44 3.54
CA ALA A 159 4.85 20.00 3.61
C ALA A 159 3.61 19.18 3.21
N LYS A 160 2.46 19.82 2.92
CA LYS A 160 1.22 19.14 2.48
C LYS A 160 1.45 18.28 1.24
N LEU A 161 2.20 18.79 0.26
CA LEU A 161 2.52 18.03 -0.95
C LEU A 161 3.44 16.85 -0.63
N ALA A 162 4.46 17.03 0.22
CA ALA A 162 5.35 15.94 0.62
C ALA A 162 4.57 14.83 1.34
N HIS A 163 3.72 15.20 2.28
CA HIS A 163 2.82 14.29 2.99
C HIS A 163 1.92 13.52 2.00
N ALA A 164 1.21 14.23 1.12
CA ALA A 164 0.36 13.61 0.11
C ALA A 164 1.15 12.64 -0.78
N VAL A 165 2.29 13.08 -1.32
CA VAL A 165 3.16 12.23 -2.15
C VAL A 165 3.47 10.95 -1.40
N GLY A 166 4.04 11.01 -0.19
CA GLY A 166 4.44 9.85 0.61
C GLY A 166 3.30 8.87 0.93
N MET A 167 2.08 9.37 1.19
CA MET A 167 0.91 8.52 1.43
C MET A 167 0.57 7.62 0.23
N HIS A 168 0.79 8.11 -1.00
CA HIS A 168 0.45 7.38 -2.23
C HIS A 168 1.50 6.33 -2.64
N GLY A 169 2.61 6.19 -1.90
CA GLY A 169 3.71 5.30 -2.29
C GLY A 169 3.34 3.84 -2.32
N LEU A 170 2.63 3.39 -1.30
CA LEU A 170 2.14 2.02 -1.22
C LEU A 170 1.17 1.69 -2.37
N GLN A 171 0.30 2.65 -2.74
CA GLN A 171 -0.63 2.48 -3.84
C GLN A 171 0.10 2.34 -5.18
N LEU A 172 1.02 3.26 -5.49
CA LEU A 172 1.77 3.24 -6.74
C LEU A 172 2.63 1.98 -6.88
N LEU A 173 3.43 1.66 -5.86
CA LEU A 173 4.31 0.48 -5.90
C LEU A 173 3.51 -0.82 -5.86
N GLY A 174 2.39 -0.86 -5.12
CA GLY A 174 1.48 -1.99 -5.08
C GLY A 174 0.87 -2.30 -6.45
N LEU A 175 0.40 -1.28 -7.18
CA LEU A 175 -0.14 -1.45 -8.53
C LEU A 175 0.92 -1.99 -9.51
N LEU A 176 2.16 -1.52 -9.41
CA LEU A 176 3.27 -2.06 -10.22
C LEU A 176 3.57 -3.53 -9.86
N ALA A 177 3.56 -3.88 -8.58
CA ALA A 177 3.76 -5.26 -8.14
C ALA A 177 2.67 -6.20 -8.65
N ILE A 178 1.41 -5.76 -8.61
CA ILE A 178 0.26 -6.49 -9.17
C ILE A 178 0.44 -6.67 -10.68
N GLY A 179 0.77 -5.61 -11.42
CA GLY A 179 1.00 -5.70 -12.86
C GLY A 179 2.13 -6.68 -13.22
N LEU A 180 3.25 -6.64 -12.49
CA LEU A 180 4.36 -7.56 -12.69
C LEU A 180 4.00 -9.02 -12.35
N ALA A 181 3.09 -9.24 -11.40
CA ALA A 181 2.62 -10.57 -11.04
C ALA A 181 1.64 -11.17 -12.06
N ILE A 182 0.85 -10.32 -12.74
CA ILE A 182 -0.07 -10.74 -13.81
C ILE A 182 0.70 -11.06 -15.11
N GLY A 183 1.78 -10.34 -15.40
CA GLY A 183 2.58 -10.55 -16.62
C GLY A 183 3.52 -11.78 -16.57
N SER A 184 3.98 -12.23 -17.73
CA SER A 184 4.94 -13.34 -17.89
C SER A 184 6.40 -12.86 -17.76
N VAL A 185 6.71 -12.13 -16.70
CA VAL A 185 8.02 -11.50 -16.50
C VAL A 185 8.91 -12.35 -15.60
N ALA A 186 10.13 -12.64 -16.05
CA ALA A 186 11.13 -13.34 -15.23
C ALA A 186 11.35 -12.63 -13.88
N ARG A 187 11.45 -13.40 -12.79
CA ARG A 187 11.59 -12.89 -11.41
C ARG A 187 12.69 -11.84 -11.24
N ARG A 188 13.85 -12.05 -11.89
CA ARG A 188 14.98 -11.09 -11.87
C ARG A 188 14.60 -9.73 -12.47
N THR A 189 13.80 -9.74 -13.54
CA THR A 189 13.34 -8.52 -14.20
C THR A 189 12.28 -7.81 -13.35
N GLN A 190 11.35 -8.54 -12.71
CA GLN A 190 10.39 -7.94 -11.77
C GLN A 190 11.11 -7.19 -10.64
N ILE A 191 12.15 -7.79 -10.05
CA ILE A 191 12.95 -7.16 -8.99
C ILE A 191 13.62 -5.88 -9.49
N LYS A 192 14.28 -5.91 -10.66
CA LYS A 192 14.93 -4.74 -11.23
C LYS A 192 13.95 -3.59 -11.48
N ILE A 193 12.79 -3.88 -12.07
CA ILE A 193 11.74 -2.89 -12.32
C ILE A 193 11.26 -2.30 -10.99
N MET A 194 11.01 -3.14 -9.99
CA MET A 194 10.53 -2.68 -8.69
C MET A 194 11.57 -1.85 -7.92
N VAL A 195 12.85 -2.24 -7.96
CA VAL A 195 13.94 -1.43 -7.37
C VAL A 195 14.03 -0.07 -8.05
N LEU A 196 13.93 -0.01 -9.38
CA LEU A 196 13.91 1.26 -10.12
C LEU A 196 12.72 2.14 -9.72
N ALA A 197 11.52 1.55 -9.63
CA ALA A 197 10.31 2.25 -9.21
C ALA A 197 10.44 2.78 -7.77
N ALA A 198 10.90 1.93 -6.84
CA ALA A 198 11.11 2.29 -5.44
C ALA A 198 12.12 3.42 -5.27
N ALA A 199 13.28 3.33 -5.94
CA ALA A 199 14.31 4.37 -5.91
C ALA A 199 13.81 5.68 -6.55
N GLY A 200 13.12 5.60 -7.68
CA GLY A 200 12.54 6.75 -8.35
C GLY A 200 11.49 7.46 -7.50
N TYR A 201 10.61 6.67 -6.88
CA TYR A 201 9.57 7.18 -5.99
C TYR A 201 10.17 7.82 -4.72
N ALA A 202 11.19 7.19 -4.12
CA ALA A 202 11.93 7.77 -2.99
C ALA A 202 12.63 9.10 -3.36
N ALA A 203 13.16 9.21 -4.58
CA ALA A 203 13.76 10.45 -5.08
C ALA A 203 12.71 11.57 -5.26
N VAL A 204 11.53 11.27 -5.82
CA VAL A 204 10.42 12.23 -5.91
C VAL A 204 10.00 12.69 -4.52
N PHE A 205 9.71 11.74 -3.63
CA PHE A 205 9.25 12.06 -2.27
C PHE A 205 10.30 12.87 -1.50
N GLY A 206 11.55 12.42 -1.51
CA GLY A 206 12.66 13.12 -0.86
C GLY A 206 12.92 14.52 -1.42
N GLY A 207 12.86 14.69 -2.75
CA GLY A 207 13.02 16.00 -3.39
C GLY A 207 11.90 16.99 -3.05
N VAL A 208 10.65 16.52 -3.04
CA VAL A 208 9.49 17.34 -2.62
C VAL A 208 9.58 17.70 -1.14
N ALA A 209 9.91 16.74 -0.27
CA ALA A 209 10.11 16.98 1.16
C ALA A 209 11.25 17.97 1.41
N ALA A 210 12.40 17.78 0.77
CA ALA A 210 13.55 18.67 0.89
C ALA A 210 13.21 20.10 0.43
N THR A 211 12.41 20.25 -0.62
CA THR A 211 11.94 21.57 -1.09
C THR A 211 11.10 22.27 -0.02
N ALA A 212 10.14 21.54 0.58
CA ALA A 212 9.28 22.07 1.63
C ALA A 212 10.08 22.46 2.89
N TYR A 213 10.95 21.57 3.38
CA TYR A 213 11.73 21.83 4.59
C TYR A 213 12.85 22.87 4.40
N ALA A 214 13.30 23.11 3.17
CA ALA A 214 14.17 24.24 2.83
C ALA A 214 13.44 25.59 2.81
N GLY A 215 12.14 25.61 3.12
CA GLY A 215 11.35 26.83 3.17
C GLY A 215 10.92 27.39 1.82
N ARG A 216 10.91 26.56 0.78
CA ARG A 216 10.64 26.97 -0.59
C ARG A 216 9.25 26.53 -1.03
N ALA A 217 8.60 27.38 -1.82
CA ALA A 217 7.38 26.97 -2.52
C ALA A 217 7.66 25.75 -3.39
N TRP A 218 6.70 24.84 -3.49
CA TRP A 218 6.84 23.60 -4.28
C TRP A 218 7.08 23.86 -5.78
N THR A 219 6.69 25.04 -6.27
CA THR A 219 6.94 25.52 -7.65
C THR A 219 8.34 26.11 -7.84
N SER A 220 9.11 26.32 -6.77
CA SER A 220 10.42 26.99 -6.82
C SER A 220 11.54 26.17 -6.16
N PRO A 221 11.70 24.87 -6.48
CA PRO A 221 12.82 24.06 -5.98
C PRO A 221 14.18 24.61 -6.44
N THR A 222 15.25 24.21 -5.77
CA THR A 222 16.61 24.42 -6.32
C THR A 222 16.82 23.54 -7.55
N ALA A 223 17.80 23.85 -8.39
CA ALA A 223 18.11 23.01 -9.57
C ALA A 223 18.41 21.55 -9.18
N ALA A 224 19.10 21.32 -8.07
CA ALA A 224 19.40 19.98 -7.57
C ALA A 224 18.14 19.23 -7.13
N MET A 225 17.23 19.88 -6.40
CA MET A 225 15.94 19.30 -5.98
C MET A 225 15.06 19.01 -7.20
N ALA A 226 14.99 19.93 -8.16
CA ALA A 226 14.24 19.75 -9.41
C ALA A 226 14.78 18.57 -10.23
N ALA A 227 16.11 18.46 -10.36
CA ALA A 227 16.75 17.35 -11.06
C ALA A 227 16.47 16.00 -10.37
N LEU A 228 16.51 15.95 -9.03
CA LEU A 228 16.17 14.76 -8.26
C LEU A 228 14.71 14.33 -8.48
N ILE A 229 13.77 15.28 -8.42
CA ILE A 229 12.34 15.01 -8.66
C ILE A 229 12.14 14.53 -10.10
N ALA A 230 12.73 15.19 -11.09
CA ALA A 230 12.58 14.83 -12.50
C ALA A 230 13.17 13.45 -12.82
N ALA A 231 14.37 13.16 -12.32
CA ALA A 231 15.01 11.86 -12.48
C ALA A 231 14.21 10.74 -11.80
N GLY A 232 13.68 11.01 -10.60
CA GLY A 232 12.82 10.08 -9.89
C GLY A 232 11.51 9.80 -10.62
N ALA A 233 10.85 10.85 -11.12
CA ALA A 233 9.63 10.72 -11.91
C ALA A 233 9.87 9.93 -13.21
N LEU A 234 10.99 10.20 -13.90
CA LEU A 234 11.38 9.44 -15.08
C LEU A 234 11.60 7.96 -14.77
N ALA A 235 12.29 7.63 -13.67
CA ALA A 235 12.49 6.24 -13.25
C ALA A 235 11.17 5.52 -12.97
N VAL A 236 10.21 6.17 -12.30
CA VAL A 236 8.87 5.63 -12.07
C VAL A 236 8.11 5.43 -13.39
N MET A 237 8.14 6.41 -14.30
CA MET A 237 7.50 6.30 -15.61
C MET A 237 8.08 5.16 -16.44
N VAL A 238 9.40 4.99 -16.45
CA VAL A 238 10.08 3.87 -17.13
C VAL A 238 9.68 2.54 -16.53
N ALA A 239 9.62 2.43 -15.19
CA ALA A 239 9.18 1.20 -14.53
C ALA A 239 7.70 0.87 -14.83
N ALA A 240 6.83 1.89 -14.86
CA ALA A 240 5.43 1.74 -15.23
C ALA A 240 5.26 1.29 -16.68
N ALA A 241 5.92 1.96 -17.64
CA ALA A 241 5.91 1.57 -19.04
C ALA A 241 6.47 0.15 -19.24
N ALA A 242 7.54 -0.20 -18.53
CA ALA A 242 8.10 -1.54 -18.56
C ALA A 242 7.12 -2.61 -18.03
N THR A 243 6.34 -2.27 -17.00
CA THR A 243 5.30 -3.15 -16.47
C THR A 243 4.17 -3.34 -17.47
N VAL A 244 3.61 -2.24 -18.00
CA VAL A 244 2.48 -2.25 -18.94
C VAL A 244 2.79 -2.99 -20.23
N THR A 245 3.96 -2.73 -20.84
CA THR A 245 4.40 -3.39 -22.09
C THR A 245 4.59 -4.90 -21.95
N ARG A 246 4.66 -5.40 -20.72
CA ARG A 246 4.84 -6.83 -20.39
C ARG A 246 3.56 -7.48 -19.85
N LEU A 247 2.44 -6.76 -19.86
CA LEU A 247 1.12 -7.31 -19.59
C LEU A 247 0.51 -8.01 -20.83
N SER A 248 1.10 -7.86 -22.01
CA SER A 248 0.56 -8.46 -23.23
C SER A 248 0.59 -9.99 -23.14
N PRO A 249 -0.53 -10.68 -23.43
CA PRO A 249 -0.57 -12.14 -23.42
C PRO A 249 0.42 -12.68 -24.46
N ALA A 250 1.09 -13.78 -24.13
CA ALA A 250 1.79 -14.57 -25.14
C ALA A 250 0.81 -14.81 -26.29
N ARG A 251 1.15 -14.42 -27.52
CA ARG A 251 0.38 -14.82 -28.70
C ARG A 251 0.21 -16.33 -28.59
N ALA A 252 -1.03 -16.79 -28.44
CA ALA A 252 -1.33 -18.18 -28.62
C ALA A 252 -0.98 -18.49 -30.07
N ASP A 253 0.13 -19.19 -30.28
CA ASP A 253 0.50 -19.70 -31.59
C ASP A 253 -0.64 -20.64 -32.00
N VAL A 254 -1.53 -20.14 -32.86
CA VAL A 254 -2.53 -20.96 -33.54
C VAL A 254 -1.74 -21.89 -34.44
N VAL A 255 -1.53 -23.11 -33.96
CA VAL A 255 -1.03 -24.24 -34.75
C VAL A 255 -1.99 -24.39 -35.93
N LYS A 256 -1.46 -24.14 -37.13
CA LYS A 256 -2.13 -24.46 -38.40
C LYS A 256 -2.01 -25.95 -38.69
#